data_AF-A0A844ELE4-F1
#
_entry.id   AF-A0A844ELE4-F1
#
_cell.length_a   1.000
_cell.length_b   1.000
_cell.length_c   1.000
_cell.angle_alpha   90.00
_cell.angle_beta   90.00
_cell.angle_gamma   90.00
#
_symmetry.space_group_name_H-M   'P 1'
#
loop_
_entity.id
_entity.type
_entity.pdbx_description
1 polymer ?
#
loop_
_entity_poly.entity_id
_entity_poly.type
_entity_poly.pdbx_seq_one_letter_code
_entity_poly.pdbx_strand_id
1 'polypeptide(L)' 'MDTKYYWTEEDNGVVTIGLTDDGKKELGNITFVSLPKVGAELSTSDTLLNVEADKAVSDIPSPVAGKV' A
#
# COMPACT_ATOMS: atom_id res chain seq x y z
N MET A 1 -6.68 10.74 -3.18
CA MET A 1 -6.23 9.41 -3.62
C MET A 1 -7.39 8.45 -3.54
N ASP A 2 -7.49 7.53 -4.49
CA ASP A 2 -8.61 6.59 -4.55
C ASP A 2 -8.50 5.61 -3.37
N THR A 3 -9.36 5.75 -2.37
CA THR A 3 -9.35 4.96 -1.12
C THR A 3 -9.74 3.51 -1.32
N LYS A 4 -9.99 3.09 -2.57
CA LYS A 4 -10.39 1.73 -2.89
C LYS A 4 -9.32 0.70 -2.56
N TYR A 5 -8.03 1.04 -2.62
CA TYR A 5 -6.96 0.05 -2.42
C TYR A 5 -6.62 -0.17 -0.95
N TYR A 6 -6.71 0.88 -0.12
CA TYR A 6 -6.24 0.83 1.26
C TYR A 6 -7.28 1.26 2.27
N TRP A 7 -7.21 0.62 3.43
CA TRP A 7 -7.69 1.19 4.68
C TRP A 7 -6.49 1.68 5.49
N THR A 8 -6.75 2.64 6.36
CA THR A 8 -5.77 3.19 7.30
C THR A 8 -6.37 3.21 8.69
N GLU A 9 -5.60 2.79 9.68
CA GLU A 9 -5.93 2.92 11.10
C GLU A 9 -4.79 3.64 11.80
N GLU A 10 -5.11 4.71 12.51
CA GLU A 10 -4.14 5.51 13.25
C GLU A 10 -4.30 5.23 14.74
N ASP A 11 -3.21 4.83 15.39
CA ASP A 11 -3.12 4.71 16.84
C ASP A 11 -1.82 5.33 17.35
N ASN A 12 -1.93 6.29 18.27
CA ASN A 12 -0.80 6.94 18.93
C ASN A 12 0.31 7.45 17.97
N GLY A 13 -0.07 7.98 16.81
CA GLY A 13 0.86 8.51 15.79
C GLY A 13 1.51 7.45 14.89
N VAL A 14 1.09 6.18 15.02
CA VAL A 14 1.45 5.10 14.10
C VAL A 14 0.27 4.83 13.19
N VAL A 15 0.50 4.88 11.87
CA VAL A 15 -0.52 4.59 10.86
C VAL A 15 -0.30 3.17 10.34
N THR A 16 -1.24 2.28 10.63
CA THR A 16 -1.30 0.96 10.01
C THR A 16 -2.05 1.08 8.68
N ILE A 17 -1.46 0.51 7.61
CA ILE A 17 -2.01 0.54 6.27
C ILE A 17 -2.19 -0.90 5.81
N GLY A 18 -3.37 -1.22 5.26
CA GLY A 18 -3.66 -2.56 4.74
C GLY A 18 -4.55 -2.51 3.50
N LEU A 19 -4.48 -3.55 2.67
CA LEU A 19 -5.31 -3.66 1.46
C LEU A 19 -6.77 -3.93 1.82
N THR A 20 -7.69 -3.22 1.18
CA THR A 20 -9.13 -3.53 1.27
C THR A 20 -9.46 -4.81 0.51
N ASP A 21 -10.64 -5.38 0.75
CA ASP A 21 -11.14 -6.52 -0.01
C ASP A 21 -11.39 -6.20 -1.48
N ASP A 22 -11.81 -4.98 -1.81
CA ASP A 22 -12.05 -4.59 -3.19
C ASP A 22 -10.74 -4.35 -3.94
N GLY A 23 -9.74 -3.75 -3.29
CA GLY A 23 -8.38 -3.66 -3.84
C GLY A 23 -7.79 -5.04 -4.13
N LYS A 24 -7.95 -5.99 -3.20
CA LYS A 24 -7.53 -7.40 -3.42
C LYS A 24 -8.25 -8.05 -4.60
N LYS A 25 -9.56 -7.84 -4.78
CA LYS A 25 -10.32 -8.41 -5.92
C LYS A 25 -9.87 -7.85 -7.27
N GLU A 26 -9.52 -6.57 -7.31
CA GLU A 26 -9.04 -5.87 -8.50
C GLU A 26 -7.65 -6.36 -8.91
N LEU A 27 -6.73 -6.47 -7.95
CA LEU A 27 -5.40 -7.04 -8.16
C LEU A 27 -5.47 -8.54 -8.53
N GLY A 28 -6.44 -9.26 -7.96
CA GLY A 28 -6.56 -10.71 -8.12
C GLY A 28 -5.65 -11.47 -7.17
N ASN A 29 -5.19 -12.65 -7.58
CA ASN A 29 -4.28 -13.43 -6.76
C ASN A 29 -2.89 -12.79 -6.79
N ILE A 30 -2.43 -12.32 -5.63
CA ILE A 30 -1.15 -11.65 -5.46
C ILE A 30 -0.07 -12.73 -5.30
N THR A 31 0.92 -12.73 -6.20
CA THR A 31 2.03 -13.68 -6.17
C THR A 31 3.28 -13.07 -5.57
N PHE A 32 3.44 -11.75 -5.66
CA PHE A 32 4.58 -11.04 -5.09
C PHE A 32 4.20 -9.65 -4.57
N VAL A 33 4.86 -9.28 -3.47
CA VAL A 33 4.75 -7.96 -2.84
C VAL A 33 6.14 -7.49 -2.44
N SER A 34 6.52 -6.29 -2.90
CA SER A 34 7.68 -5.57 -2.40
C SER A 34 7.22 -4.46 -1.46
N LEU A 35 7.79 -4.44 -0.26
CA LEU A 35 7.57 -3.43 0.77
C LEU A 35 8.80 -2.54 0.94
N PRO A 36 8.63 -1.30 1.41
CA PRO A 36 9.74 -0.43 1.76
C PRO A 36 10.49 -1.02 2.96
N LYS A 37 11.75 -0.64 3.11
CA LYS A 37 12.54 -1.05 4.26
C LYS A 37 12.11 -0.27 5.50
N VAL A 38 12.20 -0.92 6.66
CA VAL A 38 12.06 -0.23 7.96
C VAL A 38 13.04 0.94 8.00
N GLY A 39 12.54 2.10 8.40
CA GLY A 39 13.25 3.35 8.47
C GLY A 39 13.30 4.16 7.18
N ALA A 40 12.68 3.69 6.09
CA ALA A 40 12.53 4.49 4.87
C ALA A 40 11.57 5.67 5.10
N GLU A 41 11.92 6.83 4.58
CA GLU A 41 11.03 7.99 4.52
C GLU A 41 10.20 7.91 3.23
N LEU A 42 8.90 8.15 3.34
CA LEU A 42 7.95 8.12 2.24
C LEU A 42 7.14 9.42 2.23
N SER A 43 6.93 9.95 1.02
CA SER A 43 5.96 11.00 0.73
C SER A 43 4.64 10.38 0.25
N THR A 44 3.55 11.14 0.26
CA THR A 44 2.22 10.73 -0.23
C THR A 44 2.17 10.35 -1.72
N SER A 45 3.25 10.52 -2.48
CA SER A 45 3.34 10.09 -3.88
C SER A 45 4.32 8.95 -4.10
N ASP A 46 5.13 8.62 -3.09
CA ASP A 46 6.15 7.59 -3.22
C ASP A 46 5.50 6.21 -3.21
N THR A 47 6.09 5.27 -3.93
CA THR A 47 5.58 3.90 -3.99
C THR A 47 5.68 3.25 -2.61
N LEU A 48 4.52 2.96 -2.02
CA LEU A 48 4.43 2.19 -0.79
C LEU A 48 4.53 0.70 -1.08
N LEU A 49 3.92 0.27 -2.18
CA LEU A 49 3.67 -1.15 -2.45
C LEU A 49 3.80 -1.39 -3.95
N ASN A 50 4.76 -2.24 -4.33
CA ASN A 50 4.82 -2.79 -5.67
C ASN A 50 4.29 -4.22 -5.63
N VAL A 51 3.21 -4.48 -6.37
CA VAL A 51 2.48 -5.75 -6.35
C VAL A 51 2.51 -6.38 -7.73
N GLU A 52 2.83 -7.67 -7.77
CA GLU A 52 2.56 -8.51 -8.94
C GLU A 52 1.44 -9.48 -8.60
N ALA A 53 0.41 -9.47 -9.45
CA ALA A 53 -0.77 -10.29 -9.30
C ALA A 53 -1.29 -10.75 -10.67
N ASP A 54 -2.17 -11.75 -10.67
CA ASP A 54 -2.68 -12.37 -11.88
C ASP A 54 -3.36 -11.39 -12.84
N LYS A 55 -3.98 -10.31 -12.32
CA LYS A 55 -4.73 -9.34 -13.14
C LYS A 55 -3.96 -8.06 -13.41
N ALA A 56 -2.96 -7.73 -12.60
CA ALA A 56 -2.27 -6.46 -12.67
C ALA A 56 -0.88 -6.54 -12.03
N VAL A 57 0.06 -5.80 -12.62
CA VAL A 57 1.30 -5.37 -11.97
C VAL A 57 1.13 -3.88 -11.69
N SER A 58 1.27 -3.46 -10.43
CA SER A 58 0.95 -2.08 -10.06
C SER A 58 1.84 -1.55 -8.94
N ASP A 59 2.31 -0.33 -9.15
CA ASP A 59 2.86 0.52 -8.10
C ASP A 59 1.72 1.27 -7.44
N ILE A 60 1.57 1.07 -6.14
CA ILE A 60 0.54 1.70 -5.35
C ILE A 60 1.22 2.73 -4.43
N PRO A 61 0.88 4.02 -4.58
CA PRO A 61 1.53 5.08 -3.83
C PRO A 61 1.08 5.10 -2.36
N SER A 62 1.91 5.69 -1.50
CA SER A 62 1.61 5.83 -0.09
C SER A 62 0.43 6.79 0.15
N PRO A 63 -0.58 6.44 0.96
CA PRO A 63 -1.68 7.34 1.28
C PRO A 63 -1.24 8.46 2.26
N VAL A 64 -0.10 8.29 2.94
CA VAL A 64 0.42 9.20 3.96
C VAL A 64 1.92 9.42 3.78
N ALA A 65 2.41 10.57 4.25
CA ALA A 65 3.85 10.79 4.40
C ALA A 65 4.29 10.31 5.78
N GLY A 66 5.48 9.74 5.89
CA GLY A 66 5.98 9.24 7.16
C GLY A 66 7.23 8.38 7.03
N LYS A 67 7.55 7.69 8.12
CA LYS A 67 8.66 6.74 8.19
C LYS A 67 8.12 5.35 8.52
N VAL A 68 8.56 4.36 7.75
CA VAL A 68 8.20 2.94 7.94
C VAL A 68 8.88 2.36 9.16
#